data_AF-A0A521DNC5-F1
#
_entry.id   AF-A0A521DNC5-F1
#
_cell.length_a   1.000
_cell.length_b   1.000
_cell.length_c   1.000
_cell.angle_alpha   90.00
_cell.angle_beta   90.00
_cell.angle_gamma   90.00
#
_symmetry.space_group_name_H-M   'P 1'
#
loop_
_entity.id
_entity.type
_entity.pdbx_description
1 polymer ?
#
loop_
_entity_poly.entity_id
_entity_poly.type
_entity_poly.pdbx_seq_one_letter_code
_entity_poly.pdbx_strand_id
1 'polypeptide(L)'
;MEEPRPDRKADPESDGEPPDFKSLTDPEDVVRGKRTRDDFFDAVLGLSKPATASDVAELAGRGVDAAREYLKWFEELGIVTRVTETPATYQRNQAYLNWRRVQRLRDEYSDDDLLGFLQAESERAKSFSEQFDAESPEAVSITKHASATGRSIEDVWEDVSAWKTARRRVDLLERALTSGSAGDANERTAV
;
A
#
# COMPACT_ATOMS: atom_id res chain seq x y z
N MET A 1 -6.94 27.79 -5.71
CA MET A 1 -6.35 26.55 -6.24
C MET A 1 -4.96 26.92 -6.70
N GLU A 2 -3.94 26.37 -6.05
CA GLU A 2 -2.54 26.62 -6.41
C GLU A 2 -2.26 25.82 -7.69
N GLU A 3 -1.77 26.50 -8.73
CA GLU A 3 -1.46 25.88 -10.02
C GLU A 3 -0.39 24.80 -9.83
N PRO A 4 -0.46 23.68 -10.57
CA PRO A 4 0.58 22.66 -10.51
C PRO A 4 1.91 23.26 -10.94
N ARG A 5 2.99 22.91 -10.22
CA ARG A 5 4.35 23.36 -10.54
C ARG A 5 4.67 23.03 -12.01
N PRO A 6 5.10 24.02 -12.83
CA PRO A 6 5.71 23.70 -14.10
C PRO A 6 7.01 22.96 -13.81
N ASP A 7 7.50 22.17 -14.76
CA ASP A 7 8.71 21.35 -14.64
C ASP A 7 8.47 19.93 -14.11
N ARG A 8 7.60 19.19 -14.82
CA ARG A 8 7.85 17.78 -15.18
C ARG A 8 6.93 17.40 -16.34
N LYS A 9 7.24 17.93 -17.52
CA LYS A 9 6.88 17.27 -18.77
C LYS A 9 8.17 16.63 -19.27
N ALA A 10 8.24 15.31 -19.24
CA ALA A 10 9.26 14.60 -19.99
C ALA A 10 8.98 14.89 -21.48
N ASP A 11 9.95 15.52 -22.14
CA ASP A 11 9.90 15.78 -23.58
C ASP A 11 10.05 14.44 -24.30
N PRO A 12 9.06 13.99 -25.09
CA PRO A 12 9.06 12.66 -25.72
C PRO A 12 10.14 12.50 -26.81
N GLU A 13 10.88 13.56 -27.18
CA GLU A 13 12.01 13.49 -28.12
C GLU A 13 13.40 13.55 -27.47
N SER A 14 13.50 13.70 -26.14
CA SER A 14 14.79 13.55 -25.47
C SER A 14 15.08 12.06 -25.29
N ASP A 15 16.07 11.53 -26.01
CA ASP A 15 16.86 10.38 -25.56
C ASP A 15 17.51 10.78 -24.22
N GLY A 16 16.72 10.73 -23.14
CA GLY A 16 17.19 10.99 -21.79
C GLY A 16 18.20 9.92 -21.45
N GLU A 17 19.42 10.34 -21.13
CA GLU A 17 20.43 9.48 -20.51
C GLU A 17 19.71 8.60 -19.46
N PRO A 18 19.89 7.27 -19.50
CA PRO A 18 19.29 6.38 -18.51
C PRO A 18 19.55 6.96 -17.12
N PRO A 19 18.56 6.97 -16.22
CA PRO A 19 18.73 7.59 -14.91
C PRO A 19 20.01 7.04 -14.28
N ASP A 20 20.90 7.93 -13.83
CA ASP A 20 22.02 7.51 -13.01
C ASP A 20 21.45 6.98 -11.71
N PHE A 21 21.26 5.67 -11.64
CA PHE A 21 20.67 4.99 -10.48
C PHE A 21 21.48 5.23 -9.20
N LYS A 22 22.74 5.67 -9.31
CA LYS A 22 23.59 6.05 -8.18
C LYS A 22 23.33 7.48 -7.69
N SER A 23 22.59 8.29 -8.45
CA SER A 23 22.22 9.67 -8.12
C SER A 23 20.82 9.78 -7.51
N LEU A 24 20.03 8.70 -7.52
CA LEU A 24 18.69 8.70 -6.95
C LEU A 24 18.79 9.03 -5.46
N THR A 25 17.96 9.97 -5.02
CA THR A 25 17.75 10.25 -3.61
C THR A 25 17.45 8.94 -2.90
N ASP A 26 18.19 8.67 -1.83
CA ASP A 26 17.97 7.48 -1.02
C ASP A 26 16.50 7.45 -0.58
N PRO A 27 15.77 6.33 -0.73
CA PRO A 27 14.38 6.24 -0.29
C PRO A 27 14.16 6.76 1.14
N GLU A 28 15.16 6.64 2.01
CA GLU A 28 15.14 7.13 3.40
C GLU A 28 15.04 8.67 3.52
N ASP A 29 15.50 9.42 2.52
CA ASP A 29 15.41 10.88 2.50
C ASP A 29 14.03 11.36 2.02
N VAL A 30 13.30 10.54 1.25
CA VAL A 30 11.96 10.86 0.72
C VAL A 30 10.86 10.63 1.77
N VAL A 31 11.07 9.68 2.69
CA VAL A 31 10.07 9.24 3.69
C VAL A 31 9.92 10.22 4.87
N ARG A 32 10.74 11.28 4.95
CA ARG A 32 10.75 12.17 6.12
C ARG A 32 9.61 13.20 6.10
N GLY A 33 8.63 13.01 6.98
CA GLY A 33 7.63 13.99 7.37
C GLY A 33 8.19 15.17 8.19
N LYS A 34 7.36 16.21 8.36
CA LYS A 34 7.76 17.43 9.11
C LYS A 34 7.79 17.23 10.64
N ARG A 35 7.29 16.09 11.15
CA ARG A 35 7.21 15.77 12.58
C ARG A 35 7.84 14.40 12.82
N THR A 36 8.67 14.30 13.86
CA THR A 36 9.41 13.09 14.26
C THR A 36 8.53 11.83 14.34
N ARG A 37 7.30 11.95 14.84
CA ARG A 37 6.35 10.82 14.91
C ARG A 37 5.95 10.32 13.53
N ASP A 38 5.70 11.23 12.59
CA ASP A 38 5.20 10.89 11.26
C ASP A 38 6.31 10.12 10.50
N ASP A 39 7.59 10.50 10.67
CA ASP A 39 8.75 9.75 10.14
C ASP A 39 8.77 8.28 10.61
N PHE A 40 8.60 8.07 11.92
CA PHE A 40 8.59 6.71 12.47
C PHE A 40 7.33 5.93 12.06
N PHE A 41 6.20 6.61 11.92
CA PHE A 41 4.97 5.99 11.45
C PHE A 41 5.13 5.52 10.00
N ASP A 42 5.67 6.36 9.12
CA ASP A 42 5.92 6.01 7.73
C ASP A 42 6.95 4.89 7.60
N ALA A 43 8.04 4.93 8.39
CA ALA A 43 9.04 3.85 8.45
C ALA A 43 8.41 2.51 8.85
N VAL A 44 7.58 2.51 9.89
CA VAL A 44 6.88 1.30 10.36
C VAL A 44 5.86 0.79 9.35
N LEU A 45 5.13 1.69 8.68
CA LEU A 45 4.21 1.31 7.62
C LEU A 45 4.94 0.74 6.40
N GLY A 46 6.21 1.07 6.19
CA GLY A 46 7.06 0.52 5.13
C GLY A 46 7.62 -0.88 5.40
N LEU A 47 7.54 -1.39 6.63
CA LEU A 47 8.14 -2.69 7.00
C LEU A 47 7.49 -3.86 6.26
N SER A 48 8.31 -4.62 5.53
CA SER A 48 7.92 -5.88 4.88
C SER A 48 8.31 -7.13 5.68
N LYS A 49 9.21 -6.98 6.65
CA LYS A 49 9.73 -8.03 7.54
C LYS A 49 9.90 -7.46 8.96
N PRO A 50 10.01 -8.32 9.98
CA PRO A 50 10.37 -7.87 11.33
C PRO A 50 11.65 -7.04 11.34
N ALA A 51 11.65 -5.94 12.08
CA ALA A 51 12.75 -4.99 12.16
C ALA A 51 13.04 -4.56 13.60
N THR A 52 14.31 -4.32 13.91
CA THR A 52 14.73 -3.79 15.21
C THR A 52 14.43 -2.30 15.32
N ALA A 53 14.54 -1.76 16.54
CA ALA A 53 14.48 -0.31 16.73
C ALA A 53 15.61 0.44 16.01
N SER A 54 16.74 -0.20 15.75
CA SER A 54 17.84 0.41 15.00
C SER A 54 17.47 0.55 13.52
N ASP A 55 16.94 -0.53 12.93
CA ASP A 55 16.52 -0.54 11.52
C ASP A 55 15.41 0.50 11.28
N VAL A 56 14.45 0.62 12.20
CA VAL A 56 13.37 1.61 12.11
C VAL A 56 13.89 3.04 12.27
N ALA A 57 14.94 3.25 13.08
CA ALA A 57 15.56 4.56 13.25
C ALA A 57 16.31 5.02 12.00
N GLU A 58 16.99 4.09 11.34
CA GLU A 58 17.66 4.30 10.06
C GLU A 58 16.63 4.70 8.98
N LEU A 59 15.58 3.89 8.80
CA LEU A 59 14.50 4.17 7.86
C LEU A 59 13.81 5.53 8.09
N ALA A 60 13.68 5.96 9.36
CA ALA A 60 13.09 7.24 9.71
C ALA A 60 14.09 8.42 9.60
N GLY A 61 15.39 8.16 9.50
CA GLY A 61 16.45 9.17 9.63
C GLY A 61 16.41 9.89 10.99
N ARG A 62 16.20 9.13 12.08
CA ARG A 62 16.04 9.63 13.45
C ARG A 62 16.84 8.77 14.45
N GLY A 63 16.88 9.19 15.71
CA GLY A 63 17.63 8.48 16.76
C GLY A 63 16.97 7.19 17.23
N VAL A 64 17.78 6.17 17.55
CA VAL A 64 17.34 4.84 18.02
C VAL A 64 16.53 4.92 19.32
N ASP A 65 16.86 5.83 20.23
CA ASP A 65 16.11 5.99 21.48
C ASP A 65 14.67 6.45 21.22
N ALA A 66 14.48 7.42 20.32
CA ALA A 66 13.15 7.84 19.90
C ALA A 66 12.40 6.71 19.17
N ALA A 67 13.10 5.92 18.34
CA ALA A 67 12.51 4.75 17.70
C ALA A 67 11.97 3.74 18.72
N ARG A 68 12.71 3.48 19.80
CA ARG A 68 12.26 2.59 20.89
C ARG A 68 11.02 3.12 21.59
N GLU A 69 10.95 4.42 21.84
CA GLU A 69 9.77 5.04 22.45
C GLU A 69 8.54 4.94 21.53
N TYR A 70 8.68 5.31 20.26
CA TYR A 70 7.58 5.24 19.31
C TYR A 70 7.15 3.81 18.98
N LEU A 71 8.07 2.85 18.92
CA LEU A 71 7.72 1.44 18.71
C LEU A 71 6.89 0.86 19.86
N LYS A 72 7.20 1.22 21.11
CA LYS A 72 6.35 0.86 22.26
C LYS A 72 4.97 1.48 22.15
N TRP A 73 4.90 2.77 21.80
CA TRP A 73 3.62 3.44 21.62
C TRP A 73 2.80 2.87 20.46
N PHE A 74 3.44 2.52 19.34
CA PHE A 74 2.79 1.86 18.21
C PHE A 74 2.35 0.44 18.53
N GLU A 75 3.09 -0.28 19.38
CA GLU A 75 2.69 -1.58 19.92
C GLU A 75 1.42 -1.44 20.78
N GLU A 76 1.37 -0.45 21.68
CA GLU A 76 0.17 -0.13 22.48
C GLU A 76 -1.05 0.22 21.62
N LEU A 77 -0.85 0.95 20.51
CA LEU A 77 -1.90 1.28 19.56
C LEU A 77 -2.29 0.13 18.62
N GLY A 78 -1.54 -0.98 18.65
CA GLY A 78 -1.71 -2.15 17.79
C GLY A 78 -1.22 -1.98 16.36
N ILE A 79 -0.48 -0.90 16.05
CA ILE A 79 0.08 -0.62 14.71
C ILE A 79 1.23 -1.59 14.40
N VAL A 80 2.01 -1.96 15.41
CA VAL A 80 3.03 -3.02 15.32
C VAL A 80 2.76 -4.09 16.37
N THR A 81 3.41 -5.22 16.20
CA THR A 81 3.49 -6.28 17.20
C THR A 81 4.96 -6.65 17.39
N ARG A 82 5.41 -6.76 18.64
CA ARG A 82 6.72 -7.34 18.92
C ARG A 82 6.70 -8.84 18.63
N VAL A 83 7.68 -9.32 17.87
CA VAL A 83 7.77 -10.74 17.46
C VAL A 83 9.00 -11.46 18.03
N THR A 84 10.01 -10.73 18.49
CA THR A 84 11.15 -11.29 19.24
C THR A 84 11.50 -10.39 20.43
N GLU A 85 12.15 -10.97 21.44
CA GLU A 85 12.56 -10.23 22.66
C GLU A 85 14.05 -9.82 22.67
N THR A 86 14.95 -10.59 22.06
CA THR A 86 16.40 -10.30 22.12
C THR A 86 17.12 -10.63 20.79
N PRO A 87 17.50 -9.61 19.99
CA PRO A 87 17.05 -8.23 20.10
C PRO A 87 15.53 -8.13 19.87
N ALA A 88 14.90 -7.09 20.42
CA ALA A 88 13.49 -6.85 20.18
C ALA A 88 13.26 -6.48 18.70
N THR A 89 12.38 -7.21 18.03
CA THR A 89 11.95 -6.89 16.66
C THR A 89 10.45 -6.69 16.61
N TYR A 90 10.04 -5.77 15.75
CA TYR A 90 8.66 -5.34 15.56
C TYR A 90 8.25 -5.62 14.13
N GLN A 91 7.02 -6.06 13.97
CA GLN A 91 6.40 -6.24 12.66
C GLN A 91 5.15 -5.37 12.58
N ARG A 92 4.92 -4.76 11.41
CA ARG A 92 3.66 -4.07 11.11
C ARG A 92 2.49 -5.03 11.29
N ASN A 93 1.52 -4.66 12.11
CA ASN A 93 0.31 -5.44 12.34
C ASN A 93 -0.65 -5.27 11.15
N GLN A 94 -0.39 -6.01 10.07
CA GLN A 94 -1.18 -5.90 8.85
C GLN A 94 -2.65 -6.28 9.07
N ALA A 95 -2.92 -7.22 9.97
CA ALA A 95 -4.28 -7.66 10.26
C ALA A 95 -5.10 -6.52 10.88
N TYR A 96 -4.56 -5.82 11.89
CA TYR A 96 -5.23 -4.68 12.52
C TYR A 96 -5.44 -3.51 11.54
N LEU A 97 -4.44 -3.17 10.73
CA LEU A 97 -4.57 -2.10 9.74
C LEU A 97 -5.62 -2.43 8.67
N ASN A 98 -5.68 -3.68 8.21
CA ASN A 98 -6.73 -4.14 7.30
C ASN A 98 -8.11 -4.08 7.96
N TRP A 99 -8.22 -4.55 9.20
CA TRP A 99 -9.47 -4.51 9.96
C TRP A 99 -9.98 -3.08 10.14
N ARG A 100 -9.12 -2.14 10.55
CA ARG A 100 -9.45 -0.70 10.63
C ARG A 100 -10.01 -0.15 9.33
N ARG A 101 -9.41 -0.52 8.20
CA ARG A 101 -9.85 -0.07 6.87
C ARG A 101 -11.20 -0.68 6.49
N VAL A 102 -11.42 -1.94 6.83
CA VAL A 102 -12.72 -2.62 6.66
C VAL A 102 -13.80 -1.96 7.52
N GLN A 103 -13.54 -1.68 8.80
CA GLN A 103 -14.51 -1.01 9.68
C GLN A 103 -14.92 0.35 9.11
N ARG A 104 -13.95 1.17 8.68
CA ARG A 104 -14.24 2.46 8.05
C ARG A 104 -15.15 2.33 6.83
N LEU A 105 -14.91 1.35 5.95
CA LEU A 105 -15.77 1.12 4.79
C LEU A 105 -17.21 0.81 5.20
N ARG A 106 -17.41 0.06 6.28
CA ARG A 106 -18.74 -0.31 6.77
C ARG A 106 -19.43 0.83 7.52
N ASP A 107 -18.66 1.69 8.18
CA ASP A 107 -19.19 2.87 8.86
C ASP A 107 -19.64 3.94 7.86
N GLU A 108 -18.94 4.04 6.71
CA GLU A 108 -19.16 5.09 5.71
C GLU A 108 -20.15 4.70 4.59
N TYR A 109 -20.32 3.40 4.31
CA TYR A 109 -21.09 2.93 3.15
C TYR A 109 -22.07 1.80 3.51
N SER A 110 -23.20 1.76 2.81
CA SER A 110 -24.16 0.66 2.93
C SER A 110 -23.66 -0.61 2.23
N ASP A 111 -24.24 -1.76 2.57
CA ASP A 111 -23.91 -3.03 1.89
C ASP A 111 -24.19 -2.95 0.37
N ASP A 112 -25.24 -2.24 -0.04
CA ASP A 112 -25.56 -2.02 -1.47
C ASP A 112 -24.50 -1.17 -2.17
N ASP A 113 -24.00 -0.10 -1.51
CA ASP A 113 -22.89 0.71 -2.05
C ASP A 113 -21.61 -0.13 -2.18
N LEU A 114 -21.30 -0.92 -1.15
CA LEU A 114 -20.13 -1.80 -1.14
C LEU A 114 -20.22 -2.88 -2.22
N LEU A 115 -21.40 -3.45 -2.45
CA LEU A 115 -21.66 -4.38 -3.56
C LEU A 115 -21.47 -3.70 -4.92
N GLY A 116 -21.97 -2.47 -5.08
CA GLY A 116 -21.77 -1.68 -6.30
C GLY A 116 -20.29 -1.40 -6.57
N PHE A 117 -19.52 -1.01 -5.55
CA PHE A 117 -18.08 -0.81 -5.67
C PHE A 117 -17.34 -2.12 -5.99
N LEU A 118 -17.75 -3.23 -5.36
CA LEU A 118 -17.16 -4.54 -5.62
C LEU A 118 -17.36 -4.96 -7.06
N GLN A 119 -18.57 -4.77 -7.61
CA GLN A 119 -18.86 -5.05 -9.00
C GLN A 119 -17.97 -4.21 -9.92
N ALA A 120 -17.91 -2.90 -9.72
CA ALA A 120 -17.13 -1.99 -10.56
C ALA A 120 -15.63 -2.32 -10.55
N GLU A 121 -15.05 -2.60 -9.38
CA GLU A 121 -13.62 -2.94 -9.27
C GLU A 121 -13.34 -4.35 -9.82
N SER A 122 -14.28 -5.29 -9.72
CA SER A 122 -14.16 -6.62 -10.31
C SER A 122 -14.18 -6.56 -11.84
N GLU A 123 -15.10 -5.78 -12.42
CA GLU A 123 -15.16 -5.53 -13.86
C GLU A 123 -13.89 -4.84 -14.36
N ARG A 124 -13.40 -3.84 -13.63
CA ARG A 124 -12.12 -3.17 -13.94
C ARG A 124 -10.94 -4.14 -13.91
N ALA A 125 -10.84 -4.99 -12.88
CA ALA A 125 -9.78 -5.99 -12.78
C ALA A 125 -9.86 -7.03 -13.91
N LYS A 126 -11.08 -7.42 -14.32
CA LYS A 126 -11.31 -8.32 -15.44
C LYS A 126 -10.90 -7.68 -16.77
N SER A 127 -11.27 -6.43 -17.00
CA SER A 127 -10.88 -5.68 -18.21
C SER A 127 -9.35 -5.62 -18.38
N PHE A 128 -8.59 -5.42 -17.30
CA PHE A 128 -7.13 -5.49 -17.37
C PHE A 128 -6.61 -6.91 -17.65
N SER A 129 -7.21 -7.94 -17.05
CA SER A 129 -6.86 -9.33 -17.31
C SER A 129 -7.04 -9.70 -18.79
N GLU A 130 -8.15 -9.26 -19.39
CA GLU A 130 -8.43 -9.42 -20.83
C GLU A 130 -7.48 -8.59 -21.69
N GLN A 131 -7.19 -7.34 -21.32
CA GLN A 131 -6.28 -6.45 -22.05
C GLN A 131 -4.86 -6.99 -22.12
N PHE A 132 -4.35 -7.56 -21.02
CA PHE A 132 -3.00 -8.09 -20.93
C PHE A 132 -2.88 -9.57 -21.28
N ASP A 133 -4.00 -10.26 -21.53
CA ASP A 133 -4.07 -11.71 -21.71
C ASP A 133 -3.31 -12.46 -20.59
N ALA A 134 -3.60 -12.07 -19.34
CA ALA A 134 -2.88 -12.55 -18.17
C ALA A 134 -3.84 -12.81 -16.99
N GLU A 135 -3.53 -13.82 -16.18
CA GLU A 135 -4.31 -14.15 -14.98
C GLU A 135 -3.98 -13.23 -13.78
N SER A 136 -2.83 -12.56 -13.82
CA SER A 136 -2.39 -11.65 -12.76
C SER A 136 -1.48 -10.53 -13.28
N PRO A 137 -1.52 -9.35 -12.64
CA PRO A 137 -0.63 -8.26 -13.01
C PRO A 137 0.85 -8.59 -12.80
N GLU A 138 1.18 -9.57 -11.95
CA GLU A 138 2.54 -10.08 -11.74
C GLU A 138 3.07 -10.88 -12.93
N ALA A 139 2.19 -11.45 -13.77
CA ALA A 139 2.57 -12.19 -14.96
C ALA A 139 2.88 -11.28 -16.17
N VAL A 140 2.52 -9.99 -16.10
CA VAL A 140 2.71 -9.05 -17.20
C VAL A 140 4.16 -8.60 -17.29
N SER A 141 4.79 -8.89 -18.43
CA SER A 141 6.09 -8.30 -18.77
C SER A 141 5.88 -6.93 -19.43
N ILE A 142 6.08 -5.86 -18.66
CA ILE A 142 5.85 -4.46 -19.08
C ILE A 142 6.59 -4.14 -20.38
N THR A 143 7.88 -4.45 -20.46
CA THR A 143 8.71 -4.14 -21.62
C THR A 143 8.28 -4.92 -22.87
N LYS A 144 8.01 -6.22 -22.74
CA LYS A 144 7.53 -7.05 -23.86
C LYS A 144 6.19 -6.57 -24.38
N HIS A 145 5.27 -6.24 -23.47
CA HIS A 145 3.94 -5.79 -23.85
C HIS A 145 3.99 -4.41 -24.52
N ALA A 146 4.75 -3.46 -23.96
CA ALA A 146 4.99 -2.14 -24.57
C ALA A 146 5.52 -2.26 -26.00
N SER A 147 6.55 -3.11 -26.23
CA SER A 147 7.09 -3.35 -27.57
C SER A 147 6.09 -4.02 -28.52
N ALA A 148 5.29 -4.99 -28.04
CA ALA A 148 4.34 -5.71 -28.88
C ALA A 148 3.14 -4.86 -29.31
N THR A 149 2.68 -3.95 -28.44
CA THR A 149 1.50 -3.10 -28.70
C THR A 149 1.87 -1.70 -29.20
N GLY A 150 3.17 -1.36 -29.27
CA GLY A 150 3.65 -0.02 -29.60
C GLY A 150 3.26 1.05 -28.57
N ARG A 151 2.98 0.66 -27.33
CA ARG A 151 2.64 1.57 -26.23
C ARG A 151 3.90 1.98 -25.48
N SER A 152 3.86 3.11 -24.77
CA SER A 152 4.99 3.48 -23.90
C SER A 152 5.09 2.52 -22.70
N ILE A 153 6.30 2.40 -22.15
CA ILE A 153 6.52 1.62 -20.91
C ILE A 153 5.74 2.22 -19.74
N GLU A 154 5.62 3.55 -19.69
CA GLU A 154 4.88 4.26 -18.65
C GLU A 154 3.39 3.92 -18.68
N ASP A 155 2.74 3.96 -19.85
CA ASP A 155 1.32 3.63 -19.99
C ASP A 155 1.04 2.19 -19.55
N VAL A 156 1.91 1.25 -19.94
CA VAL A 156 1.77 -0.16 -19.55
C VAL A 156 1.98 -0.33 -18.05
N TRP A 157 2.96 0.37 -17.47
CA TRP A 157 3.20 0.34 -16.03
C TRP A 157 2.05 0.94 -15.22
N GLU A 158 1.44 2.02 -15.70
CA GLU A 158 0.26 2.63 -15.08
C GLU A 158 -0.92 1.67 -15.07
N ASP A 159 -1.23 1.05 -16.22
CA ASP A 159 -2.31 0.07 -16.33
C ASP A 159 -2.09 -1.15 -15.41
N VAL A 160 -0.87 -1.71 -15.39
CA VAL A 160 -0.53 -2.83 -14.48
C VAL A 160 -0.67 -2.41 -13.01
N SER A 161 -0.28 -1.18 -12.67
CA SER A 161 -0.42 -0.64 -11.31
C SER A 161 -1.88 -0.38 -10.92
N ALA A 162 -2.69 0.10 -11.87
CA ALA A 162 -4.13 0.25 -11.72
C ALA A 162 -4.80 -1.11 -11.54
N TRP A 163 -4.38 -2.14 -12.28
CA TRP A 163 -4.88 -3.50 -12.11
C TRP A 163 -4.57 -4.07 -10.73
N LYS A 164 -3.32 -3.93 -10.24
CA LYS A 164 -2.94 -4.30 -8.86
C LYS A 164 -3.83 -3.60 -7.83
N THR A 165 -4.14 -2.33 -8.07
CA THR A 165 -5.01 -1.55 -7.18
C THR A 165 -6.44 -2.06 -7.20
N ALA A 166 -7.00 -2.33 -8.38
CA ALA A 166 -8.35 -2.88 -8.52
C ALA A 166 -8.49 -4.22 -7.77
N ARG A 167 -7.54 -5.15 -7.95
CA ARG A 167 -7.53 -6.43 -7.21
C ARG A 167 -7.48 -6.24 -5.69
N ARG A 168 -6.62 -5.35 -5.19
CA ARG A 168 -6.56 -5.04 -3.75
C ARG A 168 -7.87 -4.43 -3.21
N ARG A 169 -8.58 -3.65 -4.03
CA ARG A 169 -9.88 -3.08 -3.66
C ARG A 169 -10.96 -4.17 -3.60
N VAL A 170 -10.99 -5.07 -4.58
CA VAL A 170 -11.86 -6.26 -4.57
C VAL A 170 -11.68 -7.04 -3.27
N ASP A 171 -10.45 -7.44 -2.94
CA ASP A 171 -10.16 -8.20 -1.70
C ASP A 171 -10.64 -7.48 -0.43
N LEU A 172 -10.53 -6.15 -0.41
CA LEU A 172 -10.92 -5.34 0.74
C LEU A 172 -12.44 -5.21 0.88
N LEU A 173 -13.14 -5.03 -0.25
CA LEU A 173 -14.59 -4.92 -0.32
C LEU A 173 -15.27 -6.26 0.03
N GLU A 174 -14.75 -7.38 -0.50
CA GLU A 174 -15.21 -8.72 -0.12
C GLU A 174 -15.09 -8.96 1.39
N ARG A 175 -13.98 -8.53 2.00
CA ARG A 175 -13.81 -8.61 3.46
C ARG A 175 -14.79 -7.73 4.21
N ALA A 176 -15.11 -6.55 3.69
CA ALA A 176 -16.09 -5.66 4.30
C ALA A 176 -17.48 -6.31 4.34
N LEU A 177 -17.91 -6.93 3.25
CA LEU A 177 -19.18 -7.64 3.14
C LEU A 177 -19.20 -8.93 3.98
N THR A 178 -18.13 -9.73 3.95
CA THR A 178 -18.07 -11.04 4.65
C THR A 178 -18.00 -10.90 6.16
N SER A 179 -17.26 -9.90 6.66
CA SER A 179 -17.10 -9.67 8.10
C SER A 179 -18.39 -9.18 8.78
N GLY A 180 -19.43 -8.79 8.01
CA GLY A 180 -20.75 -8.44 8.54
C GLY A 180 -21.57 -9.65 8.93
N SER A 181 -21.48 -10.72 8.13
CA SER A 181 -22.21 -11.96 8.38
C SER A 181 -21.76 -12.69 9.65
N ALA A 182 -20.48 -12.58 10.02
CA ALA A 182 -19.94 -13.22 11.24
C ALA A 182 -20.29 -12.47 12.54
N GLY A 183 -20.61 -11.17 12.47
CA GLY A 183 -20.99 -10.37 13.64
C GLY A 183 -22.44 -10.59 14.09
N ASP A 184 -23.35 -10.75 13.12
CA ASP A 184 -24.79 -10.99 13.40
C ASP A 184 -25.10 -12.42 13.86
N ALA A 185 -24.21 -13.38 13.60
CA ALA A 185 -24.37 -14.76 14.04
C ALA A 185 -24.08 -14.95 15.54
N ASN A 186 -23.33 -14.03 16.17
CA ASN A 186 -22.96 -14.14 17.59
C ASN A 186 -23.91 -13.40 18.55
N GLU A 187 -24.82 -12.56 18.05
CA GLU A 187 -25.84 -11.88 18.86
C GLU A 187 -27.17 -12.65 18.96
N ARG A 188 -27.36 -13.72 18.17
CA ARG A 188 -28.57 -14.57 18.21
C ARG A 188 -28.45 -15.84 19.05
N THR A 189 -27.35 -16.05 19.79
CA THR A 189 -27.14 -17.28 20.59
C THR A 189 -26.77 -17.00 22.06
N ALA A 190 -27.33 -15.95 22.64
CA ALA A 190 -27.41 -15.79 24.08
C ALA A 190 -28.87 -15.57 24.49
N VAL A 191 -29.58 -16.67 24.75
CA VAL A 191 -30.84 -16.72 25.52
C VAL A 191 -30.56 -17.53 26.78
#